data_AF-A0A532BXK9-F1
#
_entry.id   AF-A0A532BXK9-F1
#
_cell.length_a   1.000
_cell.length_b   1.000
_cell.length_c   1.000
_cell.angle_alpha   90.00
_cell.angle_beta   90.00
_cell.angle_gamma   90.00
#
_symmetry.space_group_name_H-M   'P 1'
#
loop_
_entity.id
_entity.type
_entity.pdbx_description
1 polymer ?
#
loop_
_entity_poly.entity_id
_entity_poly.type
_entity_poly.pdbx_seq_one_letter_code
_entity_poly.pdbx_strand_id
1 'polypeptide(L)' 'MQWGSLAEFFAMGGYGLYVWPSFGVTALCMGGEVFAVWRRHAAAAGSRDES' A
#
# COMPACT_ATOMS: atom_id res chain seq x y z
N MET A 1 23.57 0.96 -20.07
CA MET A 1 22.16 1.38 -20.23
C MET A 1 21.66 1.76 -18.86
N GLN A 2 21.79 3.05 -18.54
CA GLN A 2 21.44 3.60 -17.24
C GLN A 2 19.92 3.73 -17.24
N TRP A 3 19.22 2.84 -16.53
CA TRP A 3 17.82 2.98 -16.21
C TRP A 3 17.64 4.37 -15.59
N GLY A 4 17.22 5.33 -16.39
CA GLY A 4 17.06 6.73 -15.99
C GLY A 4 15.94 6.76 -14.99
N SER A 5 16.30 6.71 -13.71
CA SER A 5 15.57 7.07 -12.49
C SER A 5 14.04 6.93 -12.48
N LEU A 6 13.49 6.48 -11.34
CA LEU A 6 12.06 6.66 -11.03
C LEU A 6 11.58 8.11 -11.31
N ALA A 7 12.47 9.10 -11.14
CA ALA A 7 12.22 10.50 -11.47
C ALA A 7 11.83 10.74 -12.95
N GLU A 8 12.41 10.03 -13.92
CA GLU A 8 12.05 10.17 -15.35
C GLU A 8 10.66 9.57 -15.63
N PHE A 9 10.28 8.52 -14.91
CA PHE A 9 8.95 7.90 -14.99
C PHE A 9 7.85 8.82 -14.41
N PHE A 10 8.17 9.57 -13.36
CA PHE A 10 7.30 10.62 -12.84
C PHE A 10 7.31 11.88 -13.72
N ALA A 11 8.45 12.20 -14.35
CA ALA A 11 8.63 13.36 -15.23
C ALA A 11 8.11 13.14 -16.66
N MET A 12 7.60 11.95 -17.01
CA MET A 12 7.02 11.59 -18.32
C MET A 12 5.73 12.35 -18.71
N GLY A 13 5.46 13.51 -18.12
CA GLY A 13 4.52 14.49 -18.67
C GLY A 13 3.05 14.06 -18.70
N GLY A 14 2.62 13.19 -17.78
CA GLY A 14 1.19 12.84 -17.61
C GLY A 14 0.83 11.36 -17.83
N TYR A 15 1.70 10.55 -18.43
CA TYR A 15 1.43 9.11 -18.61
C TYR A 15 1.44 8.30 -17.30
N GLY A 16 2.21 8.75 -16.31
CA GLY A 16 2.22 8.12 -15.00
C GLY A 16 0.83 8.05 -14.37
N LEU A 17 -0.03 9.06 -14.59
CA LEU A 17 -1.38 9.11 -14.03
C LEU A 17 -2.31 7.99 -14.53
N TYR A 18 -2.00 7.32 -15.65
CA TYR A 18 -2.74 6.15 -16.09
C TYR A 18 -2.32 4.86 -15.37
N VAL A 19 -1.05 4.78 -14.98
CA VAL A 19 -0.45 3.55 -14.41
C VAL A 19 -0.53 3.56 -12.89
N TRP A 20 -0.21 4.69 -12.27
CA TRP A 20 -0.22 4.89 -10.82
C TRP A 20 -1.54 4.52 -10.12
N PRO A 21 -2.75 4.82 -10.64
CA PRO A 21 -3.98 4.47 -9.96
C PRO A 21 -4.16 2.94 -9.81
N SER A 22 -3.75 2.12 -10.78
CA SER A 22 -3.81 0.65 -10.64
C SER A 22 -2.91 0.15 -9.50
N PHE A 23 -1.69 0.70 -9.39
CA PHE A 23 -0.80 0.41 -8.27
C PHE A 23 -1.35 0.94 -6.94
N GLY A 24 -1.97 2.12 -6.94
CA GLY A 24 -2.63 2.70 -5.78
C GLY A 24 -3.81 1.87 -5.28
N VAL A 25 -4.67 1.40 -6.18
CA VAL A 25 -5.79 0.50 -5.83
C VAL A 25 -5.27 -0.83 -5.30
N THR A 26 -4.23 -1.38 -5.92
CA THR A 26 -3.63 -2.64 -5.46
C THR A 26 -3.01 -2.49 -4.07
N ALA A 27 -2.25 -1.42 -3.83
CA ALA A 27 -1.69 -1.10 -2.53
C ALA A 27 -2.78 -0.83 -1.47
N LEU A 28 -3.89 -0.21 -1.87
CA LEU A 28 -5.04 0.04 -0.99
C LEU A 28 -5.72 -1.27 -0.58
N CYS A 29 -5.93 -2.20 -1.52
CA CYS A 29 -6.49 -3.52 -1.21
C CYS A 29 -5.55 -4.31 -0.28
N MET A 30 -4.26 -4.41 -0.62
CA MET A 30 -3.29 -5.11 0.23
C MET A 30 -3.16 -4.46 1.62
N GLY A 31 -3.07 -3.13 1.69
CA GLY A 31 -3.00 -2.38 2.93
C GLY A 31 -4.27 -2.52 3.77
N GLY A 32 -5.44 -2.53 3.14
CA GLY A 32 -6.73 -2.75 3.78
C GLY A 32 -6.85 -4.13 4.43
N GLU A 33 -6.42 -5.18 3.71
CA GLU A 33 -6.40 -6.55 4.24
C GLU A 33 -5.43 -6.68 5.42
N VAL A 34 -4.20 -6.15 5.29
CA VAL A 34 -3.21 -6.15 6.37
C VAL A 34 -3.72 -5.38 7.59
N PHE A 35 -4.34 -4.22 7.37
CA PHE A 35 -4.92 -3.41 8.44
C PHE A 35 -6.08 -4.12 9.13
N ALA A 36 -6.96 -4.78 8.38
CA ALA A 36 -8.06 -5.57 8.93
C ALA A 36 -7.54 -6.74 9.80
N VAL A 37 -6.52 -7.46 9.35
CA VAL A 37 -5.88 -8.53 10.13
C VAL A 37 -5.23 -7.96 11.38
N TRP A 38 -4.47 -6.87 11.25
CA TRP A 38 -3.79 -6.23 12.38
C TRP A 38 -4.78 -5.76 13.45
N ARG A 39 -5.91 -5.17 13.06
CA ARG A 39 -6.99 -4.79 13.97
C ARG A 39 -7.60 -5.98 14.70
N ARG A 40 -7.78 -7.12 14.02
CA ARG A 40 -8.30 -8.34 14.64
C ARG A 40 -7.31 -8.92 15.65
N HIS A 41 -6.02 -8.88 15.34
CA HIS A 41 -4.98 -9.31 16.26
C HIS A 41 -4.88 -8.37 17.47
N ALA A 42 -4.98 -7.06 17.27
CA ALA A 42 -5.01 -6.08 18.35
C ALA A 42 -6.23 -6.26 19.26
N ALA A 43 -7.41 -6.57 18.69
CA ALA A 43 -8.61 -6.86 19.46
C ALA A 43 -8.51 -8.18 20.26
N ALA A 44 -7.88 -9.21 19.70
CA ALA A 44 -7.64 -10.48 20.38
C ALA A 44 -6.54 -10.40 21.47
N ALA A 45 -5.59 -9.48 21.33
CA ALA A 45 -4.57 -9.23 22.36
C ALA A 45 -5.16 -8.53 23.60
N GLY A 46 -6.26 -7.79 23.45
CA GLY A 46 -6.95 -7.12 24.57
C GLY A 46 -7.72 -8.05 25.51
N SER A 47 -8.05 -9.28 25.11
CA SER A 47 -8.78 -10.24 25.96
C SER A 47 -7.88 -11.10 26.84
N ARG A 48 -6.55 -10.90 26.82
CA ARG A 48 -5.58 -11.67 27.60
C ARG A 48 -5.00 -10.91 28.80
N ASP A 49 -5.48 -9.69 29.02
CA ASP A 49 -5.09 -8.83 30.16
C ASP A 49 -6.11 -8.89 31.32
N GLU A 50 -7.23 -9.60 31.16
CA GLU A 50 -8.28 -9.75 32.18
C GLU A 50 -8.25 -11.13 32.89
N SER A 51 -7.06 -11.68 33.20
CA SER A 51 -6.92 -12.93 33.98
C SER A 51 -5.87 -12.83 35.08
#